data_AF-A0A9D7JY78-F1
#
_entry.id   AF-A0A9D7JY78-F1
#
_cell.length_a   1.000
_cell.length_b   1.000
_cell.length_c   1.000
_cell.angle_alpha   90.00
_cell.angle_beta   90.00
_cell.angle_gamma   90.00
#
_symmetry.space_group_name_H-M   'P 1'
#
loop_
_entity.id
_entity.type
_entity.pdbx_description
1 polymer ?
#
loop_
_entity_poly.entity_id
_entity_poly.type
_entity_poly.pdbx_seq_one_letter_code
_entity_poly.pdbx_strand_id
1 'polypeptide(L)'
;MKRTRFSARSRISADANELTRLATGLAESGGKLEDAFWEIRLAERVESMLQSGAEDDLNAAMDRLFDTSPQAHDELADMVESRAESGVLSHMGQEFDILLFNAPVLAWSRYSIPAGTIPKPTLEALGVQLGAHVFAAGTQLALVDYLFSPDQLPRSFVDTWQLMRELGAAALEGRSLNLDTKGLDETNRFLSDVRYVVGAVAVRRGLPIFRWNEKDGTREGALKEWVKQGGPNIEPLLTGCAYQPLLADAYHAACRDADRASRPYSLRASVAFLQTTLGVSADKLRAVIGPFHENRLEEFRIGFGPRESEATYHGVVWPLLGNEDENTDAVGEIETVLRECGMKDIIFLDHTFPYEFCDDCGMPLYPNKEGEVVHPELPEHTSEPASQTLH
;
A
#
# COMPACT_ATOMS: atom_id res chain seq x y z
N MET A 1 -12.45 38.17 33.10
CA MET A 1 -13.59 37.32 32.68
C MET A 1 -13.66 37.30 31.16
N LYS A 2 -13.05 36.29 30.52
CA LYS A 2 -13.26 35.90 29.13
C LYS A 2 -13.34 34.37 29.13
N ARG A 3 -14.49 33.85 28.70
CA ARG A 3 -14.85 32.42 28.77
C ARG A 3 -13.80 31.56 28.08
N THR A 4 -13.23 30.63 28.83
CA THR A 4 -12.64 29.39 28.30
C THR A 4 -13.71 28.68 27.47
N ARG A 5 -13.49 28.60 26.16
CA ARG A 5 -14.23 27.67 25.30
C ARG A 5 -13.70 26.28 25.64
N PHE A 6 -14.41 25.55 26.48
CA PHE A 6 -14.28 24.11 26.50
C PHE A 6 -14.50 23.62 25.07
N SER A 7 -13.55 22.83 24.55
CA SER A 7 -13.75 22.05 23.34
C SER A 7 -15.06 21.29 23.50
N ALA A 8 -16.02 21.56 22.63
CA ALA A 8 -17.24 20.77 22.57
C ALA A 8 -16.81 19.37 22.15
N ARG A 9 -16.93 18.38 23.04
CA ARG A 9 -16.94 16.96 22.63
C ARG A 9 -17.90 16.88 21.44
N SER A 10 -17.35 16.55 20.27
CA SER A 10 -18.12 16.35 19.04
C SER A 10 -19.30 15.45 19.38
N ARG A 11 -20.51 15.95 19.18
CA ARG A 11 -21.72 15.17 19.43
C ARG A 11 -21.83 14.23 18.24
N ILE A 12 -21.49 12.95 18.44
CA ILE A 12 -21.57 11.89 17.42
C ILE A 12 -22.88 12.04 16.66
N SER A 13 -22.79 12.09 15.33
CA SER A 13 -23.96 12.27 14.47
C SER A 13 -24.92 11.09 14.59
N ALA A 14 -26.18 11.28 14.18
CA ALA A 14 -27.11 10.17 14.09
C ALA A 14 -26.60 9.08 13.12
N ASP A 15 -25.86 9.51 12.10
CA ASP A 15 -25.30 8.68 11.04
C ASP A 15 -24.22 7.76 11.58
N ALA A 16 -23.24 8.30 12.31
CA ALA A 16 -22.19 7.52 12.95
C ALA A 16 -22.73 6.55 14.02
N ASN A 17 -23.78 6.95 14.76
CA ASN A 17 -24.45 6.05 15.72
C ASN A 17 -25.13 4.87 15.01
N GLU A 18 -25.75 5.10 13.86
CA GLU A 18 -26.42 4.04 13.10
C GLU A 18 -25.41 3.07 12.47
N LEU A 19 -24.28 3.58 11.94
CA LEU A 19 -23.18 2.72 11.51
C LEU A 19 -22.67 1.81 12.63
N THR A 20 -22.42 2.39 13.82
CA THR A 20 -21.99 1.65 15.01
C THR A 20 -22.96 0.50 15.31
N ARG A 21 -24.28 0.79 15.29
CA ARG A 21 -25.33 -0.20 15.58
C ARG A 21 -25.36 -1.32 14.54
N LEU A 22 -25.27 -0.98 13.25
CA LEU A 22 -25.32 -1.95 12.15
C LEU A 22 -24.09 -2.87 12.16
N ALA A 23 -22.91 -2.30 12.34
CA ALA A 23 -21.66 -3.06 12.40
C ALA A 23 -21.60 -3.98 13.63
N THR A 24 -22.09 -3.51 14.79
CA THR A 24 -22.22 -4.38 15.98
C THR A 24 -23.21 -5.52 15.74
N GLY A 25 -24.34 -5.25 15.08
CA GLY A 25 -25.30 -6.29 14.72
C GLY A 25 -24.71 -7.35 13.78
N LEU A 26 -23.87 -6.94 12.83
CA LEU A 26 -23.15 -7.85 11.94
C LEU A 26 -22.11 -8.67 12.72
N ALA A 27 -21.30 -8.04 13.58
CA ALA A 27 -20.30 -8.74 14.38
C ALA A 27 -20.90 -9.79 15.35
N GLU A 28 -22.11 -9.53 15.85
CA GLU A 28 -22.84 -10.42 16.77
C GLU A 28 -23.72 -11.46 16.05
N SER A 29 -23.73 -11.49 14.71
CA SER A 29 -24.62 -12.36 13.94
C SER A 29 -24.35 -13.85 14.21
N GLY A 30 -25.43 -14.64 14.29
CA GLY A 30 -25.36 -16.06 14.60
C GLY A 30 -25.25 -16.99 13.38
N GLY A 31 -25.32 -16.46 12.16
CA GLY A 31 -25.18 -17.25 10.95
C GLY A 31 -25.56 -16.54 9.65
N LYS A 32 -25.29 -17.20 8.53
CA LYS A 32 -25.25 -16.59 7.18
C LYS A 32 -26.50 -15.84 6.72
N LEU A 33 -27.68 -16.25 7.18
CA LEU A 33 -28.92 -15.54 6.85
C LEU A 33 -29.01 -14.19 7.59
N GLU A 34 -28.53 -14.16 8.83
CA GLU A 34 -28.45 -12.95 9.63
C GLU A 34 -27.29 -12.05 9.17
N ASP A 35 -26.13 -12.63 8.81
CA ASP A 35 -25.01 -11.90 8.19
C ASP A 35 -25.52 -11.08 7.00
N ALA A 36 -26.18 -11.75 6.03
CA ALA A 36 -26.72 -11.09 4.84
C ALA A 36 -27.75 -9.99 5.16
N PHE A 37 -28.53 -10.14 6.25
CA PHE A 37 -29.49 -9.12 6.67
C PHE A 37 -28.78 -7.84 7.15
N TRP A 38 -27.70 -7.98 7.90
CA TRP A 38 -26.92 -6.87 8.43
C TRP A 38 -26.01 -6.27 7.37
N GLU A 39 -25.31 -7.10 6.59
CA GLU A 39 -24.43 -6.70 5.48
C GLU A 39 -25.16 -5.79 4.49
N ILE A 40 -26.36 -6.17 4.03
CA ILE A 40 -27.13 -5.37 3.07
C ILE A 40 -27.43 -3.97 3.65
N ARG A 41 -27.84 -3.88 4.92
CA ARG A 41 -28.18 -2.60 5.56
C ARG A 41 -26.96 -1.74 5.81
N LEU A 42 -25.86 -2.36 6.23
CA LEU A 42 -24.60 -1.66 6.45
C LEU A 42 -24.05 -1.14 5.12
N ALA A 43 -24.07 -1.96 4.07
CA ALA A 43 -23.68 -1.60 2.72
C ALA A 43 -24.50 -0.40 2.19
N GLU A 44 -25.82 -0.45 2.28
CA GLU A 44 -26.72 0.65 1.88
C GLU A 44 -26.39 1.94 2.65
N ARG A 45 -26.11 1.83 3.96
CA ARG A 45 -25.81 2.99 4.79
C ARG A 45 -24.47 3.61 4.45
N VAL A 46 -23.43 2.80 4.31
CA VAL A 46 -22.09 3.24 3.94
C VAL A 46 -22.10 3.88 2.56
N GLU A 47 -22.75 3.26 1.57
CA GLU A 47 -22.87 3.82 0.22
C GLU A 47 -23.54 5.19 0.23
N SER A 48 -24.62 5.36 1.01
CA SER A 48 -25.26 6.66 1.19
C SER A 48 -24.33 7.73 1.78
N MET A 49 -23.39 7.34 2.65
CA MET A 49 -22.43 8.25 3.28
C MET A 49 -21.29 8.63 2.34
N LEU A 50 -20.78 7.66 1.57
CA LEU A 50 -19.80 7.92 0.52
C LEU A 50 -20.38 8.88 -0.52
N GLN A 51 -21.63 8.66 -0.92
CA GLN A 51 -22.34 9.52 -1.88
C GLN A 51 -22.57 10.95 -1.36
N SER A 52 -22.82 11.13 -0.06
CA SER A 52 -23.01 12.45 0.55
C SER A 52 -21.70 13.15 0.92
N GLY A 53 -20.56 12.49 0.76
CA GLY A 53 -19.25 13.01 1.17
C GLY A 53 -19.06 13.05 2.69
N ALA A 54 -19.72 12.16 3.44
CA ALA A 54 -19.70 12.13 4.90
C ALA A 54 -18.47 11.38 5.46
N GLU A 55 -17.27 11.77 5.03
CA GLU A 55 -15.99 11.18 5.43
C GLU A 55 -15.76 11.25 6.95
N ASP A 56 -16.02 12.41 7.56
CA ASP A 56 -15.84 12.62 9.00
C ASP A 56 -16.72 11.68 9.85
N ASP A 57 -17.94 11.39 9.38
CA ASP A 57 -18.87 10.52 10.09
C ASP A 57 -18.48 9.04 9.97
N LEU A 58 -17.92 8.63 8.82
CA LEU A 58 -17.34 7.29 8.64
C LEU A 58 -16.18 7.08 9.62
N ASN A 59 -15.22 8.00 9.61
CA ASN A 59 -14.05 7.93 10.49
C ASN A 59 -14.44 7.98 11.98
N ALA A 60 -15.37 8.87 12.36
CA ALA A 60 -15.84 8.94 13.75
C ALA A 60 -16.56 7.66 14.23
N ALA A 61 -17.23 6.93 13.32
CA ALA A 61 -17.84 5.64 13.65
C ALA A 61 -16.77 4.54 13.85
N MET A 62 -15.76 4.49 12.98
CA MET A 62 -14.63 3.56 13.11
C MET A 62 -13.85 3.82 14.39
N ASP A 63 -13.40 5.05 14.65
CA ASP A 63 -12.64 5.41 15.87
C ASP A 63 -13.36 4.96 17.15
N ARG A 64 -14.68 5.15 17.20
CA ARG A 64 -15.48 4.71 18.36
C ARG A 64 -15.51 3.19 18.48
N LEU A 65 -15.71 2.48 17.38
CA LEU A 65 -15.76 1.02 17.39
C LEU A 65 -14.39 0.44 17.74
N PHE A 66 -13.30 1.06 17.30
CA PHE A 66 -11.95 0.68 17.68
C PHE A 66 -11.79 0.62 19.21
N ASP A 67 -12.28 1.64 19.91
CA ASP A 67 -12.23 1.70 21.38
C ASP A 67 -13.22 0.75 22.10
N THR A 68 -14.33 0.38 21.45
CA THR A 68 -15.48 -0.25 22.14
C THR A 68 -15.81 -1.67 21.73
N SER A 69 -15.51 -2.05 20.49
CA SER A 69 -15.76 -3.37 19.91
C SER A 69 -14.85 -3.59 18.68
N PRO A 70 -13.65 -4.17 18.85
CA PRO A 70 -12.72 -4.43 17.76
C PRO A 70 -13.32 -5.27 16.63
N GLN A 71 -14.16 -6.26 16.95
CA GLN A 71 -14.81 -7.08 15.93
C GLN A 71 -15.77 -6.24 15.07
N ALA A 72 -16.57 -5.37 15.68
CA ALA A 72 -17.48 -4.50 14.92
C ALA A 72 -16.73 -3.40 14.16
N HIS A 73 -15.58 -2.96 14.67
CA HIS A 73 -14.68 -2.09 13.93
C HIS A 73 -14.25 -2.75 12.62
N ASP A 74 -13.80 -4.00 12.67
CA ASP A 74 -13.34 -4.74 11.49
C ASP A 74 -14.48 -4.91 10.48
N GLU A 75 -15.68 -5.28 10.91
CA GLU A 75 -16.87 -5.38 10.04
C GLU A 75 -17.22 -4.04 9.36
N LEU A 76 -17.09 -2.91 10.09
CA LEU A 76 -17.32 -1.59 9.51
C LEU A 76 -16.20 -1.22 8.52
N ALA A 77 -14.94 -1.42 8.88
CA ALA A 77 -13.79 -1.11 8.05
C ALA A 77 -13.85 -1.89 6.72
N ASP A 78 -14.07 -3.20 6.78
CA ASP A 78 -14.22 -4.06 5.60
C ASP A 78 -15.39 -3.59 4.71
N MET A 79 -16.52 -3.19 5.29
CA MET A 79 -17.64 -2.69 4.52
C MET A 79 -17.35 -1.34 3.88
N VAL A 80 -16.69 -0.42 4.59
CA VAL A 80 -16.30 0.91 4.08
C VAL A 80 -15.33 0.77 2.91
N GLU A 81 -14.28 -0.03 3.07
CA GLU A 81 -13.34 -0.34 1.98
C GLU A 81 -14.07 -0.97 0.78
N SER A 82 -14.88 -2.01 1.02
CA SER A 82 -15.65 -2.69 -0.03
C SER A 82 -16.57 -1.74 -0.81
N ARG A 83 -17.28 -0.85 -0.13
CA ARG A 83 -18.17 0.12 -0.78
C ARG A 83 -17.42 1.26 -1.43
N ALA A 84 -16.22 1.61 -0.95
CA ALA A 84 -15.38 2.62 -1.57
C ALA A 84 -14.76 2.12 -2.89
N GLU A 85 -14.32 0.87 -2.94
CA GLU A 85 -13.64 0.32 -4.12
C GLU A 85 -14.56 -0.45 -5.08
N SER A 86 -15.82 -0.72 -4.73
CA SER A 86 -16.75 -1.47 -5.60
C SER A 86 -18.17 -0.96 -5.60
N GLY A 87 -18.91 -1.24 -6.68
CA GLY A 87 -20.29 -0.82 -6.83
C GLY A 87 -20.98 -1.43 -8.05
N VAL A 88 -22.25 -1.07 -8.26
CA VAL A 88 -23.02 -1.50 -9.43
C VAL A 88 -23.36 -0.30 -10.30
N LEU A 89 -23.06 -0.37 -11.59
CA LEU A 89 -23.46 0.64 -12.57
C LEU A 89 -24.41 0.04 -13.60
N SER A 90 -25.43 0.82 -13.97
CA SER A 90 -26.35 0.49 -15.06
C SER A 90 -25.87 1.16 -16.36
N HIS A 91 -25.70 0.38 -17.42
CA HIS A 91 -25.32 0.89 -18.74
C HIS A 91 -26.07 0.14 -19.84
N MET A 92 -26.72 0.88 -20.74
CA MET A 92 -27.55 0.34 -21.84
C MET A 92 -28.58 -0.72 -21.38
N GLY A 93 -29.17 -0.55 -20.19
CA GLY A 93 -30.18 -1.48 -19.64
C GLY A 93 -29.62 -2.77 -19.04
N GLN A 94 -28.30 -2.88 -18.88
CA GLN A 94 -27.61 -3.99 -18.23
C GLN A 94 -26.89 -3.50 -16.97
N GLU A 95 -26.91 -4.30 -15.91
CA GLU A 95 -26.13 -4.05 -14.68
C GLU A 95 -24.73 -4.66 -14.78
N PHE A 96 -23.75 -3.90 -14.29
CA PHE A 96 -22.34 -4.27 -14.23
C PHE A 96 -21.81 -4.11 -12.80
N ASP A 97 -21.08 -5.11 -12.33
CA ASP A 97 -20.25 -5.00 -11.13
C ASP A 97 -18.96 -4.25 -11.52
N ILE A 98 -18.63 -3.22 -10.75
CA ILE A 98 -17.43 -2.40 -10.90
C ILE A 98 -16.50 -2.69 -9.74
N LEU A 99 -15.21 -2.83 -10.04
CA LEU A 99 -14.15 -2.93 -9.05
C LEU A 99 -13.00 -1.99 -9.43
N LEU A 100 -12.67 -1.07 -8.53
CA LEU A 100 -11.43 -0.32 -8.55
C LEU A 100 -10.28 -1.24 -8.13
N PHE A 101 -9.17 -1.17 -8.86
CA PHE A 101 -8.01 -2.00 -8.61
C PHE A 101 -6.72 -1.19 -8.72
N ASN A 102 -5.68 -1.72 -8.08
CA ASN A 102 -4.31 -1.27 -8.25
C ASN A 102 -3.49 -2.39 -8.89
N ALA A 103 -2.59 -2.02 -9.80
CA ALA A 103 -1.51 -2.87 -10.31
C ALA A 103 -0.18 -2.29 -9.79
N PRO A 104 0.33 -2.77 -8.64
CA PRO A 104 1.52 -2.21 -8.01
C PRO A 104 2.80 -2.62 -8.75
N VAL A 105 3.81 -1.78 -8.68
CA VAL A 105 5.15 -2.02 -9.21
C VAL A 105 6.15 -1.57 -8.15
N LEU A 106 6.87 -2.52 -7.55
CA LEU A 106 8.00 -2.19 -6.69
C LEU A 106 9.12 -1.61 -7.56
N ALA A 107 9.77 -0.55 -7.13
CA ALA A 107 10.84 0.10 -7.87
C ALA A 107 11.94 0.57 -6.92
N TRP A 108 13.20 0.47 -7.34
CA TRP A 108 14.30 1.10 -6.62
C TRP A 108 15.29 1.74 -7.59
N SER A 109 15.87 2.86 -7.17
CA SER A 109 16.80 3.65 -7.97
C SER A 109 17.72 4.47 -7.08
N ARG A 110 18.93 4.77 -7.57
CA ARG A 110 19.82 5.76 -6.93
C ARG A 110 19.36 7.20 -7.15
N TYR A 111 18.41 7.39 -8.06
CA TYR A 111 17.77 8.65 -8.37
C TYR A 111 16.30 8.61 -7.95
N SER A 112 15.58 9.71 -8.14
CA SER A 112 14.13 9.74 -7.95
C SER A 112 13.43 8.68 -8.80
N ILE A 113 12.57 7.89 -8.16
CA ILE A 113 11.69 6.93 -8.84
C ILE A 113 10.55 7.74 -9.52
N PRO A 114 10.38 7.64 -10.85
CA PRO A 114 9.39 8.46 -11.56
C PRO A 114 7.95 8.19 -11.13
N ALA A 115 7.15 9.26 -11.06
CA ALA A 115 5.69 9.26 -11.07
C ALA A 115 5.24 10.30 -12.09
N GLY A 116 4.11 10.10 -12.77
CA GLY A 116 3.71 11.02 -13.83
C GLY A 116 2.78 10.44 -14.87
N THR A 117 2.43 11.29 -15.85
CA THR A 117 1.54 10.92 -16.97
C THR A 117 2.08 9.74 -17.76
N ILE A 118 1.23 8.75 -18.01
CA ILE A 118 1.51 7.58 -18.85
C ILE A 118 1.16 7.93 -20.30
N PRO A 119 2.10 7.82 -21.26
CA PRO A 119 1.80 8.04 -22.67
C PRO A 119 0.70 7.10 -23.16
N LYS A 120 -0.23 7.63 -23.97
CA LYS A 120 -1.39 6.87 -24.47
C LYS A 120 -1.05 5.48 -25.07
N PRO A 121 -0.03 5.31 -25.92
CA PRO A 121 0.31 3.98 -26.45
C PRO A 121 0.72 2.99 -25.35
N THR A 122 1.43 3.47 -24.32
CA THR A 122 1.82 2.67 -23.16
C THR A 122 0.60 2.29 -22.32
N LEU A 123 -0.30 3.25 -22.08
CA LEU A 123 -1.54 3.01 -21.33
C LEU A 123 -2.43 1.97 -22.01
N GLU A 124 -2.61 2.07 -23.32
CA GLU A 124 -3.36 1.09 -24.12
C GLU A 124 -2.73 -0.29 -24.05
N ALA A 125 -1.40 -0.38 -24.16
CA ALA A 125 -0.67 -1.65 -24.05
C ALA A 125 -0.81 -2.28 -22.66
N LEU A 126 -0.70 -1.50 -21.59
CA LEU A 126 -0.93 -1.96 -20.22
C LEU A 126 -2.36 -2.49 -20.05
N GLY A 127 -3.36 -1.77 -20.56
CA GLY A 127 -4.76 -2.21 -20.52
C GLY A 127 -4.99 -3.54 -21.24
N VAL A 128 -4.38 -3.74 -22.42
CA VAL A 128 -4.44 -5.01 -23.15
C VAL A 128 -3.84 -6.16 -22.33
N GLN A 129 -2.67 -5.95 -21.73
CA GLN A 129 -1.99 -7.02 -20.98
C GLN A 129 -2.69 -7.35 -19.65
N LEU A 130 -3.23 -6.35 -18.95
CA LEU A 130 -4.06 -6.57 -17.76
C LEU A 130 -5.34 -7.34 -18.12
N GLY A 131 -6.03 -6.94 -19.19
CA GLY A 131 -7.23 -7.63 -19.66
C GLY A 131 -6.96 -9.07 -20.15
N ALA A 132 -5.78 -9.35 -20.68
CA ALA A 132 -5.42 -10.69 -21.18
C ALA A 132 -4.97 -11.66 -20.08
N HIS A 133 -4.41 -11.15 -18.97
CA HIS A 133 -3.69 -12.00 -18.01
C HIS A 133 -4.20 -11.90 -16.57
N VAL A 134 -4.82 -10.79 -16.19
CA VAL A 134 -5.26 -10.53 -14.81
C VAL A 134 -6.78 -10.58 -14.68
N PHE A 135 -7.52 -9.99 -15.61
CA PHE A 135 -8.98 -9.96 -15.59
C PHE A 135 -9.62 -11.12 -16.37
N ALA A 136 -10.86 -11.45 -16.01
CA ALA A 136 -11.62 -12.53 -16.62
C ALA A 136 -12.05 -12.20 -18.06
N ALA A 137 -12.45 -13.22 -18.82
CA ALA A 137 -12.92 -13.00 -20.17
C ALA A 137 -14.21 -12.16 -20.21
N GLY A 138 -14.23 -11.14 -21.08
CA GLY A 138 -15.40 -10.29 -21.29
C GLY A 138 -15.54 -9.12 -20.32
N THR A 139 -14.54 -8.87 -19.48
CA THR A 139 -14.45 -7.64 -18.69
C THR A 139 -14.14 -6.42 -19.56
N GLN A 140 -14.64 -5.25 -19.16
CA GLN A 140 -14.27 -3.96 -19.72
C GLN A 140 -13.36 -3.23 -18.74
N LEU A 141 -12.35 -2.53 -19.24
CA LEU A 141 -11.30 -1.94 -18.42
C LEU A 141 -11.10 -0.47 -18.78
N ALA A 142 -10.92 0.37 -17.76
CA ALA A 142 -10.36 1.71 -17.89
C ALA A 142 -9.18 1.89 -16.93
N LEU A 143 -8.18 2.65 -17.39
CA LEU A 143 -7.02 3.04 -16.60
C LEU A 143 -6.97 4.56 -16.47
N VAL A 144 -6.41 5.04 -15.37
CA VAL A 144 -5.95 6.42 -15.24
C VAL A 144 -4.66 6.59 -16.03
N ASP A 145 -4.52 7.68 -16.79
CA ASP A 145 -3.31 7.99 -17.56
C ASP A 145 -2.15 8.54 -16.72
N TYR A 146 -1.98 8.02 -15.50
CA TYR A 146 -1.00 8.49 -14.54
C TYR A 146 -0.43 7.31 -13.73
N LEU A 147 0.89 7.33 -13.51
CA LEU A 147 1.61 6.40 -12.65
C LEU A 147 1.79 7.06 -11.28
N PHE A 148 1.07 6.56 -10.29
CA PHE A 148 0.99 7.16 -8.96
C PHE A 148 2.15 6.71 -8.06
N SER A 149 2.66 7.60 -7.22
CA SER A 149 3.33 7.23 -5.96
C SER A 149 2.29 6.98 -4.86
N PRO A 150 2.66 6.39 -3.70
CA PRO A 150 1.74 6.20 -2.59
C PRO A 150 1.13 7.52 -2.11
N ASP A 151 1.94 8.59 -2.03
CA ASP A 151 1.52 9.92 -1.59
C ASP A 151 0.40 10.55 -2.46
N GLN A 152 0.26 10.07 -3.70
CA GLN A 152 -0.64 10.60 -4.73
C GLN A 152 -1.92 9.78 -4.91
N LEU A 153 -2.03 8.63 -4.25
CA LEU A 153 -3.26 7.85 -4.24
C LEU A 153 -4.40 8.59 -3.52
N PRO A 154 -5.68 8.31 -3.85
CA PRO A 154 -6.82 8.77 -3.06
C PRO A 154 -6.62 8.53 -1.56
N ARG A 155 -6.80 9.58 -0.75
CA ARG A 155 -6.51 9.57 0.70
C ARG A 155 -7.71 9.24 1.56
N SER A 156 -8.91 9.39 1.02
CA SER A 156 -10.17 9.21 1.74
C SER A 156 -11.03 8.14 1.08
N PHE A 157 -11.98 7.58 1.84
CA PHE A 157 -12.92 6.61 1.28
C PHE A 157 -13.84 7.26 0.25
N VAL A 158 -14.24 8.51 0.49
CA VAL A 158 -15.03 9.30 -0.47
C VAL A 158 -14.27 9.53 -1.77
N ASP A 159 -12.99 9.90 -1.73
CA ASP A 159 -12.19 10.11 -2.96
C ASP A 159 -12.00 8.79 -3.73
N THR A 160 -11.76 7.69 -3.01
CA THR A 160 -11.63 6.34 -3.58
C THR A 160 -12.94 5.94 -4.28
N TRP A 161 -14.08 6.20 -3.66
CA TRP A 161 -15.41 5.95 -4.23
C TRP A 161 -15.70 6.80 -5.47
N GLN A 162 -15.32 8.08 -5.46
CA GLN A 162 -15.48 8.96 -6.62
C GLN A 162 -14.65 8.45 -7.80
N LEU A 163 -13.38 8.10 -7.56
CA LEU A 163 -12.49 7.55 -8.58
C LEU A 163 -13.02 6.23 -9.13
N MET A 164 -13.51 5.33 -8.27
CA MET A 164 -14.16 4.07 -8.67
C MET A 164 -15.33 4.31 -9.62
N ARG A 165 -16.20 5.27 -9.32
CA ARG A 165 -17.36 5.60 -10.16
C ARG A 165 -16.97 6.20 -11.50
N GLU A 166 -16.00 7.11 -11.51
CA GLU A 166 -15.51 7.76 -12.73
C GLU A 166 -14.83 6.76 -13.68
N LEU A 167 -13.95 5.92 -13.14
CA LEU A 167 -13.30 4.86 -13.91
C LEU A 167 -14.28 3.77 -14.34
N GLY A 168 -15.25 3.40 -13.50
CA GLY A 168 -16.30 2.46 -13.86
C GLY A 168 -17.12 2.94 -15.06
N ALA A 169 -17.51 4.22 -15.07
CA ALA A 169 -18.17 4.83 -16.22
C ALA A 169 -17.27 4.86 -17.47
N ALA A 170 -15.97 5.21 -17.29
CA ALA A 170 -15.00 5.21 -18.37
C ALA A 170 -14.80 3.81 -18.99
N ALA A 171 -14.77 2.75 -18.17
CA ALA A 171 -14.63 1.37 -18.61
C ALA A 171 -15.80 0.95 -19.50
N LEU A 172 -17.03 1.30 -19.09
CA LEU A 172 -18.26 1.02 -19.84
C LEU A 172 -18.36 1.80 -21.16
N GLU A 173 -17.68 2.95 -21.25
CA GLU A 173 -17.59 3.78 -22.45
C GLU A 173 -16.37 3.44 -23.32
N GLY A 174 -15.52 2.52 -22.89
CA GLY A 174 -14.31 2.11 -23.62
C GLY A 174 -13.25 3.20 -23.74
N ARG A 175 -13.11 4.05 -22.71
CA ARG A 175 -12.14 5.15 -22.66
C ARG A 175 -11.25 5.07 -21.41
N SER A 176 -10.09 5.71 -21.47
CA SER A 176 -9.26 5.97 -20.29
C SER A 176 -9.76 7.20 -19.52
N LEU A 177 -9.31 7.35 -18.28
CA LEU A 177 -9.50 8.57 -17.49
C LEU A 177 -8.25 9.44 -17.59
N ASN A 178 -8.43 10.72 -17.89
CA ASN A 178 -7.36 11.72 -17.84
C ASN A 178 -7.36 12.37 -16.46
N LEU A 179 -6.23 12.29 -15.75
CA LEU A 179 -6.09 12.89 -14.42
C LEU A 179 -5.74 14.39 -14.52
N ASP A 180 -6.45 15.24 -13.77
CA ASP A 180 -5.96 16.60 -13.51
C ASP A 180 -4.83 16.53 -12.48
N THR A 181 -3.60 16.77 -12.92
CA THR A 181 -2.41 16.67 -12.07
C THR A 181 -2.20 17.91 -11.21
N LYS A 182 -3.06 18.93 -11.29
CA LYS A 182 -2.94 20.13 -10.47
C LYS A 182 -3.22 19.80 -9.01
N GLY A 183 -2.25 20.11 -8.16
CA GLY A 183 -2.39 19.91 -6.71
C GLY A 183 -2.08 18.50 -6.25
N LEU A 184 -1.54 17.63 -7.12
CA LEU A 184 -0.88 16.41 -6.66
C LEU A 184 0.36 16.77 -5.86
N ASP A 185 0.57 16.06 -4.76
CA ASP A 185 1.73 16.24 -3.91
C ASP A 185 3.02 15.82 -4.63
N GLU A 186 4.13 16.48 -4.26
CA GLU A 186 5.44 16.08 -4.73
C GLU A 186 5.80 14.71 -4.16
N THR A 187 6.38 13.86 -5.00
CA THR A 187 6.80 12.52 -4.56
C THR A 187 8.03 12.61 -3.69
N ASN A 188 7.98 11.98 -2.53
CA ASN A 188 9.16 11.83 -1.68
C ASN A 188 10.26 11.03 -2.39
N ARG A 189 11.52 11.30 -2.02
CA ARG A 189 12.70 10.70 -2.68
C ARG A 189 13.19 9.50 -1.88
N PHE A 190 12.62 8.34 -2.15
CA PHE A 190 13.05 7.08 -1.56
C PHE A 190 13.97 6.27 -2.47
N LEU A 191 14.88 5.50 -1.85
CA LEU A 191 15.73 4.54 -2.56
C LEU A 191 14.88 3.46 -3.23
N SER A 192 13.86 2.99 -2.51
CA SER A 192 12.94 1.92 -2.87
C SER A 192 11.53 2.39 -2.54
N ASP A 193 10.58 2.21 -3.45
CA ASP A 193 9.19 2.68 -3.31
C ASP A 193 8.26 1.91 -4.26
N VAL A 194 6.95 2.12 -4.12
CA VAL A 194 5.93 1.49 -4.96
C VAL A 194 5.38 2.50 -5.97
N ARG A 195 5.08 2.06 -7.19
CA ARG A 195 4.29 2.80 -8.16
C ARG A 195 3.02 2.06 -8.50
N TYR A 196 1.93 2.80 -8.70
CA TYR A 196 0.61 2.21 -8.95
C TYR A 196 0.08 2.62 -10.31
N VAL A 197 -0.28 1.62 -11.11
CA VAL A 197 -1.24 1.80 -12.22
C VAL A 197 -2.62 1.54 -11.64
N VAL A 198 -3.48 2.56 -11.70
CA VAL A 198 -4.83 2.52 -11.12
C VAL A 198 -5.87 2.39 -12.24
N GLY A 199 -6.89 1.58 -12.02
CA GLY A 199 -7.97 1.39 -12.98
C GLY A 199 -9.25 0.85 -12.35
N ALA A 200 -10.30 0.75 -13.16
CA ALA A 200 -11.49 0.00 -12.80
C ALA A 200 -11.85 -1.02 -13.87
N VAL A 201 -12.32 -2.18 -13.40
CA VAL A 201 -12.87 -3.24 -14.24
C VAL A 201 -14.39 -3.26 -14.08
N ALA A 202 -15.08 -3.40 -15.21
CA ALA A 202 -16.53 -3.56 -15.28
C ALA A 202 -16.86 -4.93 -15.86
N VAL A 203 -17.66 -5.71 -15.14
CA VAL A 203 -18.12 -7.04 -15.58
C VAL A 203 -19.64 -7.12 -15.46
N ARG A 204 -20.31 -7.88 -16.34
CA ARG A 204 -21.76 -8.09 -16.15
C ARG A 204 -22.02 -8.70 -14.78
N ARG A 205 -23.08 -8.23 -14.12
CA ARG A 205 -23.39 -8.59 -12.74
C ARG A 205 -23.35 -10.11 -12.50
N GLY A 206 -22.59 -10.54 -11.49
CA GLY A 206 -22.45 -11.93 -11.05
C GLY A 206 -21.49 -12.79 -11.89
N LEU A 207 -20.74 -12.21 -12.83
CA LEU A 207 -19.70 -12.92 -13.57
C LEU A 207 -18.31 -12.79 -12.90
N PRO A 208 -17.36 -13.69 -13.21
CA PRO A 208 -15.99 -13.61 -12.71
C PRO A 208 -15.32 -12.27 -13.04
N ILE A 209 -14.66 -11.64 -12.07
CA ILE A 209 -13.90 -10.39 -12.25
C ILE A 209 -12.46 -10.69 -12.68
N PHE A 210 -11.79 -11.59 -11.95
CA PHE A 210 -10.39 -11.93 -12.18
C PHE A 210 -10.20 -13.23 -12.95
N ARG A 211 -9.06 -13.37 -13.61
CA ARG A 211 -8.68 -14.56 -14.36
C ARG A 211 -8.72 -15.83 -13.50
N TRP A 212 -8.31 -15.75 -12.24
CA TRP A 212 -8.33 -16.87 -11.29
C TRP A 212 -9.71 -17.19 -10.69
N ASN A 213 -10.73 -16.39 -10.98
CA ASN A 213 -12.12 -16.73 -10.64
C ASN A 213 -12.74 -17.67 -11.69
N GLU A 214 -12.11 -17.83 -12.85
CA GLU A 214 -12.48 -18.81 -13.87
C GLU A 214 -11.89 -20.19 -13.53
N LYS A 215 -12.54 -21.26 -13.98
CA LYS A 215 -12.24 -22.65 -13.57
C LYS A 215 -10.80 -23.11 -13.85
N ASP A 216 -10.15 -22.51 -14.85
CA ASP A 216 -8.81 -22.86 -15.32
C ASP A 216 -7.75 -21.78 -15.01
N GLY A 217 -8.12 -20.72 -14.30
CA GLY A 217 -7.21 -19.66 -13.90
C GLY A 217 -6.57 -19.89 -12.52
N THR A 218 -5.37 -19.34 -12.32
CA THR A 218 -4.66 -19.33 -11.03
C THR A 218 -3.99 -17.98 -10.82
N ARG A 219 -3.81 -17.57 -9.57
CA ARG A 219 -3.12 -16.30 -9.24
C ARG A 219 -1.66 -16.34 -9.70
N GLU A 220 -1.00 -17.48 -9.53
CA GLU A 220 0.40 -17.69 -9.93
C GLU A 220 0.57 -17.61 -11.45
N GLY A 221 -0.36 -18.23 -12.20
CA GLY A 221 -0.37 -18.16 -13.65
C GLY A 221 -0.61 -16.75 -14.18
N ALA A 222 -1.57 -16.04 -13.58
CA ALA A 222 -1.88 -14.65 -13.90
C ALA A 222 -0.67 -13.73 -13.66
N LEU A 223 -0.05 -13.81 -12.47
CA LEU A 223 1.13 -13.04 -12.12
C LEU A 223 2.29 -13.32 -13.07
N LYS A 224 2.55 -14.60 -13.38
CA LYS A 224 3.63 -14.99 -14.28
C LYS A 224 3.48 -14.37 -15.68
N GLU A 225 2.30 -14.46 -16.28
CA GLU A 225 2.10 -13.89 -17.62
C GLU A 225 2.01 -12.35 -17.58
N TRP A 226 1.46 -11.77 -16.51
CA TRP A 226 1.47 -10.32 -16.29
C TRP A 226 2.90 -9.77 -16.21
N VAL A 227 3.78 -10.37 -15.41
CA VAL A 227 5.20 -9.95 -15.33
C VAL A 227 5.88 -10.09 -16.69
N LYS A 228 5.63 -11.20 -17.39
CA LYS A 228 6.30 -11.51 -18.66
C LYS A 228 5.85 -10.62 -19.81
N GLN A 229 4.55 -10.31 -19.92
CA GLN A 229 3.97 -9.60 -21.06
C GLN A 229 3.60 -8.16 -20.74
N GLY A 230 3.17 -7.88 -19.51
CA GLY A 230 2.88 -6.55 -18.99
C GLY A 230 4.13 -5.78 -18.60
N GLY A 231 5.07 -6.43 -17.89
CA GLY A 231 6.33 -5.83 -17.40
C GLY A 231 7.10 -4.99 -18.44
N PRO A 232 7.33 -5.49 -19.68
CA PRO A 232 8.01 -4.72 -20.71
C PRO A 232 7.34 -3.38 -21.10
N ASN A 233 6.03 -3.23 -20.85
CA ASN A 233 5.32 -1.97 -21.10
C ASN A 233 5.49 -0.96 -19.95
N ILE A 234 5.94 -1.41 -18.78
CA ILE A 234 6.24 -0.56 -17.62
C ILE A 234 7.67 0.01 -17.74
N GLU A 235 8.60 -0.74 -18.33
CA GLU A 235 10.01 -0.37 -18.46
C GLU A 235 10.26 1.08 -18.93
N PRO A 236 9.57 1.61 -19.96
CA PRO A 236 9.79 2.98 -20.41
C PRO A 236 9.43 4.04 -19.34
N LEU A 237 8.48 3.73 -18.46
CA LEU A 237 8.02 4.62 -17.38
C LEU A 237 9.02 4.70 -16.22
N LEU A 238 9.82 3.65 -16.04
CA LEU A 238 10.75 3.47 -14.92
C LEU A 238 12.22 3.40 -15.39
N THR A 239 12.55 4.14 -16.44
CA THR A 239 13.91 4.16 -17.00
C THR A 239 14.94 4.48 -15.91
N GLY A 240 15.95 3.63 -15.76
CA GLY A 240 17.00 3.78 -14.74
C GLY A 240 16.64 3.22 -13.35
N CYS A 241 15.44 2.63 -13.19
CA CYS A 241 15.04 1.91 -11.99
C CYS A 241 15.16 0.40 -12.22
N ALA A 242 15.51 -0.34 -11.17
CA ALA A 242 15.11 -1.74 -11.09
C ALA A 242 13.64 -1.79 -10.64
N TYR A 243 12.86 -2.73 -11.18
CA TYR A 243 11.44 -2.81 -10.89
C TYR A 243 10.91 -4.24 -10.89
N GLN A 244 9.80 -4.46 -10.18
CA GLN A 244 9.09 -5.73 -10.10
C GLN A 244 7.58 -5.47 -10.09
N PRO A 245 6.85 -5.78 -11.18
CA PRO A 245 5.39 -5.73 -11.17
C PRO A 245 4.81 -6.77 -10.21
N LEU A 246 3.81 -6.37 -9.44
CA LEU A 246 3.00 -7.25 -8.60
C LEU A 246 1.69 -7.59 -9.31
N LEU A 247 0.95 -8.56 -8.76
CA LEU A 247 -0.36 -8.94 -9.27
C LEU A 247 -1.33 -7.80 -8.99
N ALA A 248 -2.13 -7.40 -9.98
CA ALA A 248 -3.20 -6.44 -9.71
C ALA A 248 -4.33 -7.11 -8.92
N ASP A 249 -4.88 -6.40 -7.95
CA ASP A 249 -6.00 -6.87 -7.12
C ASP A 249 -6.89 -5.67 -6.75
N ALA A 250 -7.99 -5.93 -6.03
CA ALA A 250 -8.85 -4.90 -5.47
C ALA A 250 -8.02 -3.82 -4.76
N TYR A 251 -8.41 -2.55 -4.91
CA TYR A 251 -7.61 -1.37 -4.57
C TYR A 251 -6.92 -1.47 -3.19
N HIS A 252 -7.68 -1.73 -2.13
CA HIS A 252 -7.16 -1.81 -0.76
C HIS A 252 -6.31 -3.07 -0.53
N ALA A 253 -6.72 -4.21 -1.10
CA ALA A 253 -5.97 -5.46 -1.00
C ALA A 253 -4.59 -5.37 -1.69
N ALA A 254 -4.55 -4.78 -2.88
CA ALA A 254 -3.33 -4.57 -3.64
C ALA A 254 -2.37 -3.59 -2.95
N CYS A 255 -2.87 -2.56 -2.24
CA CYS A 255 -2.02 -1.70 -1.40
C CYS A 255 -1.38 -2.51 -0.26
N ARG A 256 -2.19 -3.27 0.50
CA ARG A 256 -1.68 -4.10 1.61
C ARG A 256 -0.66 -5.14 1.13
N ASP A 257 -0.89 -5.75 -0.03
CA ASP A 257 0.06 -6.70 -0.62
C ASP A 257 1.34 -6.04 -1.10
N ALA A 258 1.24 -4.81 -1.65
CA ALA A 258 2.41 -4.03 -2.03
C ALA A 258 3.25 -3.62 -0.81
N ASP A 259 2.62 -3.21 0.30
CA ASP A 259 3.31 -2.88 1.54
C ASP A 259 4.05 -4.10 2.11
N ARG A 260 3.40 -5.27 2.12
CA ARG A 260 4.06 -6.52 2.53
C ARG A 260 5.25 -6.86 1.64
N ALA A 261 5.09 -6.73 0.33
CA ALA A 261 6.13 -7.06 -0.65
C ALA A 261 7.27 -6.03 -0.70
N SER A 262 7.01 -4.78 -0.29
CA SER A 262 8.01 -3.71 -0.28
C SER A 262 9.08 -3.95 0.78
N ARG A 263 8.74 -4.51 1.96
CA ARG A 263 9.69 -4.78 3.05
C ARG A 263 10.92 -5.60 2.61
N PRO A 264 10.78 -6.81 2.05
CA PRO A 264 11.93 -7.58 1.58
C PRO A 264 12.55 -7.00 0.30
N TYR A 265 11.80 -6.24 -0.50
CA TYR A 265 12.34 -5.57 -1.69
C TYR A 265 13.28 -4.43 -1.31
N SER A 266 12.92 -3.65 -0.29
CA SER A 266 13.72 -2.53 0.23
C SER A 266 15.03 -3.01 0.85
N LEU A 267 15.05 -4.13 1.59
CA LEU A 267 16.32 -4.73 2.05
C LEU A 267 17.24 -5.10 0.89
N ARG A 268 16.71 -5.75 -0.16
CA ARG A 268 17.48 -6.11 -1.37
C ARG A 268 18.02 -4.87 -2.08
N ALA A 269 17.19 -3.83 -2.22
CA ALA A 269 17.57 -2.56 -2.80
C ALA A 269 18.70 -1.89 -2.00
N SER A 270 18.61 -1.85 -0.68
CA SER A 270 19.63 -1.28 0.21
C SER A 270 20.96 -2.01 0.12
N VAL A 271 20.96 -3.34 0.07
CA VAL A 271 22.19 -4.13 -0.11
C VAL A 271 22.80 -3.84 -1.50
N ALA A 272 22.00 -3.90 -2.57
CA ALA A 272 22.48 -3.62 -3.93
C ALA A 272 23.01 -2.19 -4.09
N PHE A 273 22.35 -1.22 -3.46
CA PHE A 273 22.80 0.17 -3.37
C PHE A 273 24.18 0.26 -2.72
N LEU A 274 24.35 -0.29 -1.52
CA LEU A 274 25.64 -0.23 -0.80
C LEU A 274 26.77 -0.96 -1.52
N GLN A 275 26.49 -2.12 -2.12
CA GLN A 275 27.47 -2.85 -2.93
C GLN A 275 27.99 -1.98 -4.08
N THR A 276 27.09 -1.27 -4.75
CA THR A 276 27.43 -0.39 -5.87
C THR A 276 28.16 0.87 -5.39
N THR A 277 27.66 1.51 -4.34
CA THR A 277 28.20 2.78 -3.81
C THR A 277 29.59 2.60 -3.20
N LEU A 278 29.84 1.48 -2.51
CA LEU A 278 31.13 1.22 -1.86
C LEU A 278 32.09 0.39 -2.73
N GLY A 279 31.60 -0.21 -3.82
CA GLY A 279 32.40 -1.11 -4.66
C GLY A 279 32.78 -2.42 -3.95
N VAL A 280 31.89 -2.95 -3.10
CA VAL A 280 32.14 -4.16 -2.30
C VAL A 280 31.07 -5.23 -2.53
N SER A 281 31.38 -6.48 -2.20
CA SER A 281 30.41 -7.57 -2.17
C SER A 281 29.62 -7.59 -0.85
N ALA A 282 28.42 -8.18 -0.86
CA ALA A 282 27.53 -8.22 0.30
C ALA A 282 28.16 -8.89 1.55
N ASP A 283 29.13 -9.81 1.39
CA ASP A 283 29.84 -10.43 2.52
C ASP A 283 30.81 -9.48 3.27
N LYS A 284 31.03 -8.29 2.71
CA LYS A 284 31.79 -7.18 3.32
C LYS A 284 30.90 -6.15 4.00
N LEU A 285 29.59 -6.34 3.95
CA LEU A 285 28.60 -5.52 4.65
C LEU A 285 28.18 -6.22 5.95
N ARG A 286 27.74 -5.41 6.91
CA ARG A 286 27.07 -5.82 8.15
C ARG A 286 25.65 -5.26 8.15
N ALA A 287 24.71 -6.07 8.62
CA ALA A 287 23.37 -5.63 9.01
C ALA A 287 23.21 -5.80 10.53
N VAL A 288 22.66 -4.79 11.19
CA VAL A 288 22.32 -4.83 12.61
C VAL A 288 20.82 -4.61 12.74
N ILE A 289 20.13 -5.54 13.40
CA ILE A 289 18.68 -5.57 13.50
C ILE A 289 18.31 -5.32 14.97
N GLY A 290 17.44 -4.34 15.20
CA GLY A 290 16.97 -3.99 16.54
C GLY A 290 15.44 -3.79 16.58
N PRO A 291 14.76 -4.21 17.66
CA PRO A 291 13.33 -4.01 17.84
C PRO A 291 13.01 -2.65 18.47
N PHE A 292 12.13 -1.87 17.83
CA PHE A 292 11.76 -0.51 18.25
C PHE A 292 10.33 -0.48 18.80
N HIS A 293 10.18 0.14 19.98
CA HIS A 293 8.94 0.13 20.73
C HIS A 293 8.49 1.55 21.09
N GLU A 294 7.20 1.82 20.94
CA GLU A 294 6.53 2.95 21.59
C GLU A 294 5.81 2.46 22.84
N ASN A 295 4.62 1.84 22.67
CA ASN A 295 3.90 1.15 23.76
C ASN A 295 3.99 -0.38 23.64
N ARG A 296 4.18 -0.87 22.43
CA ARG A 296 4.41 -2.26 22.05
C ARG A 296 5.50 -2.28 20.98
N LEU A 297 5.89 -3.48 20.52
CA LEU A 297 6.75 -3.60 19.35
C LEU A 297 6.00 -3.03 18.14
N GLU A 298 6.56 -1.98 17.53
CA GLU A 298 5.97 -1.34 16.34
C GLU A 298 6.70 -1.78 15.07
N GLU A 299 8.03 -1.86 15.12
CA GLU A 299 8.85 -2.14 13.96
C GLU A 299 10.23 -2.72 14.33
N PHE A 300 10.88 -3.31 13.34
CA PHE A 300 12.31 -3.59 13.40
C PHE A 300 13.05 -2.56 12.55
N ARG A 301 14.21 -2.10 13.01
CA ARG A 301 15.10 -1.25 12.21
C ARG A 301 16.40 -1.98 11.93
N ILE A 302 16.85 -1.85 10.68
CA ILE A 302 18.05 -2.50 10.17
C ILE A 302 19.06 -1.42 9.81
N GLY A 303 20.15 -1.33 10.58
CA GLY A 303 21.30 -0.49 10.26
C GLY A 303 22.31 -1.24 9.39
N PHE A 304 22.79 -0.62 8.32
CA PHE A 304 23.77 -1.19 7.41
C PHE A 304 25.09 -0.43 7.43
N GLY A 305 26.20 -1.16 7.42
CA GLY A 305 27.54 -0.58 7.39
C GLY A 305 28.60 -1.54 6.87
N PRO A 306 29.87 -1.11 6.74
CA PRO A 306 30.97 -2.01 6.43
C PRO A 306 31.21 -2.97 7.60
N ARG A 307 31.52 -4.23 7.29
CA ARG A 307 31.78 -5.26 8.30
C ARG A 307 32.88 -4.89 9.29
N GLU A 308 33.96 -4.27 8.80
CA GLU A 308 35.15 -3.94 9.58
C GLU A 308 35.16 -2.50 10.12
N SER A 309 34.00 -1.82 10.17
CA SER A 309 33.86 -0.42 10.60
C SER A 309 32.62 -0.19 11.46
N GLU A 310 32.65 0.78 12.38
CA GLU A 310 31.48 1.14 13.20
C GLU A 310 30.46 2.01 12.49
N ALA A 311 30.79 2.50 11.30
CA ALA A 311 29.91 3.41 10.61
C ALA A 311 28.63 2.72 10.11
N THR A 312 27.50 3.40 10.30
CA THR A 312 26.21 3.06 9.72
C THR A 312 25.95 4.01 8.55
N TYR A 313 25.82 3.46 7.35
CA TYR A 313 25.71 4.22 6.09
C TYR A 313 24.29 4.27 5.54
N HIS A 314 23.46 3.32 5.92
CA HIS A 314 22.08 3.24 5.44
C HIS A 314 21.21 2.53 6.48
N GLY A 315 19.91 2.76 6.40
CA GLY A 315 18.94 2.14 7.29
C GLY A 315 17.68 1.73 6.54
N VAL A 316 17.03 0.66 7.00
CA VAL A 316 15.70 0.25 6.53
C VAL A 316 14.81 0.01 7.74
N VAL A 317 13.61 0.56 7.68
CA VAL A 317 12.53 0.24 8.60
C VAL A 317 11.76 -0.98 8.07
N TRP A 318 11.48 -1.92 8.96
CA TRP A 318 10.61 -3.06 8.71
C TRP A 318 9.40 -2.94 9.65
N PRO A 319 8.32 -2.30 9.19
CA PRO A 319 7.12 -2.15 10.00
C PRO A 319 6.40 -3.50 10.18
N LEU A 320 5.76 -3.66 11.34
CA LEU A 320 4.78 -4.71 11.55
C LEU A 320 3.45 -4.28 10.91
N LEU A 321 2.89 -5.16 10.07
CA LEU A 321 1.72 -4.86 9.25
C LEU A 321 0.50 -5.64 9.72
N GLY A 322 -0.64 -4.96 9.83
CA GLY A 322 -1.91 -5.58 10.20
C GLY A 322 -1.87 -6.19 11.60
N ASN A 323 -2.04 -7.51 11.67
CA ASN A 323 -2.09 -8.26 12.93
C ASN A 323 -0.73 -8.82 13.36
N GLU A 324 0.35 -8.45 12.66
CA GLU A 324 1.70 -8.82 13.06
C GLU A 324 2.06 -8.18 14.41
N ASP A 325 2.76 -8.94 15.24
CA ASP A 325 3.13 -8.59 16.61
C ASP A 325 4.48 -9.21 16.99
N GLU A 326 4.85 -9.11 18.27
CA GLU A 326 6.07 -9.71 18.83
C GLU A 326 6.19 -11.23 18.67
N ASN A 327 5.10 -11.94 18.37
CA ASN A 327 5.09 -13.39 18.14
C ASN A 327 5.27 -13.76 16.67
N THR A 328 5.25 -12.76 15.77
CA THR A 328 5.49 -12.95 14.34
C THR A 328 6.99 -13.11 14.07
N ASP A 329 7.38 -14.09 13.24
CA ASP A 329 8.78 -14.35 12.89
C ASP A 329 9.34 -13.35 11.86
N ALA A 330 9.17 -12.04 12.13
CA ALA A 330 9.70 -10.98 11.27
C ALA A 330 11.23 -11.01 11.21
N VAL A 331 11.88 -11.37 12.32
CA VAL A 331 13.35 -11.48 12.40
C VAL A 331 13.87 -12.59 11.47
N GLY A 332 13.22 -13.76 11.46
CA GLY A 332 13.57 -14.85 10.55
C GLY A 332 13.38 -14.49 9.08
N GLU A 333 12.32 -13.74 8.74
CA GLU A 333 12.11 -13.21 7.39
C GLU A 333 13.22 -12.23 6.98
N ILE A 334 13.53 -11.25 7.84
CA ILE A 334 14.61 -10.28 7.60
C ILE A 334 15.94 -11.02 7.39
N GLU A 335 16.28 -11.97 8.28
CA GLU A 335 17.52 -12.75 8.14
C GLU A 335 17.56 -13.48 6.81
N THR A 336 16.48 -14.18 6.45
CA THR A 336 16.39 -14.94 5.21
C THR A 336 16.70 -14.07 4.00
N VAL A 337 16.08 -12.89 3.91
CA VAL A 337 16.30 -11.95 2.80
C VAL A 337 17.75 -11.46 2.75
N LEU A 338 18.34 -11.09 3.89
CA LEU A 338 19.72 -10.62 3.95
C LEU A 338 20.72 -11.73 3.56
N ARG A 339 20.46 -12.97 3.98
CA ARG A 339 21.25 -14.15 3.60
C ARG A 339 21.15 -14.44 2.11
N GLU A 340 19.95 -14.33 1.51
CA GLU A 340 19.74 -14.43 0.06
C GLU A 340 20.55 -13.38 -0.72
N CYS A 341 20.72 -12.18 -0.15
CA CYS A 341 21.58 -11.14 -0.74
C CYS A 341 23.09 -11.45 -0.62
N GLY A 342 23.47 -12.50 0.11
CA GLY A 342 24.86 -12.90 0.34
C GLY A 342 25.51 -12.26 1.56
N MET A 343 24.75 -11.60 2.44
CA MET A 343 25.29 -11.06 3.69
C MET A 343 25.66 -12.16 4.67
N LYS A 344 26.82 -12.02 5.30
CA LYS A 344 27.35 -13.00 6.27
C LYS A 344 27.33 -12.49 7.70
N ASP A 345 27.50 -11.18 7.87
CA ASP A 345 27.51 -10.53 9.17
C ASP A 345 26.14 -9.89 9.44
N ILE A 346 25.33 -10.59 10.24
CA ILE A 346 23.99 -10.17 10.63
C ILE A 346 23.93 -10.27 12.15
N ILE A 347 23.72 -9.13 12.80
CA ILE A 347 23.71 -9.00 14.25
C ILE A 347 22.28 -8.71 14.70
N PHE A 348 21.79 -9.49 15.66
CA PHE A 348 20.49 -9.28 16.28
C PHE A 348 20.70 -8.70 17.66
N LEU A 349 20.02 -7.58 17.92
CA LEU A 349 20.00 -6.95 19.22
C LEU A 349 18.65 -7.28 19.87
N ASP A 350 18.70 -7.75 21.11
CA ASP A 350 17.55 -8.23 21.87
C ASP A 350 17.02 -7.18 22.88
N HIS A 351 17.71 -6.06 23.03
CA HIS A 351 17.27 -4.98 23.89
C HIS A 351 16.26 -4.08 23.18
N THR A 352 15.33 -3.55 23.97
CA THR A 352 14.28 -2.63 23.52
C THR A 352 14.88 -1.27 23.16
N PHE A 353 14.70 -0.85 21.92
CA PHE A 353 15.00 0.50 21.48
C PHE A 353 13.78 1.42 21.59
N PRO A 354 13.95 2.68 21.98
CA PRO A 354 12.87 3.67 21.96
C PRO A 354 12.55 4.06 20.52
N TYR A 355 11.26 4.31 20.24
CA TYR A 355 10.77 4.76 18.94
C TYR A 355 11.15 6.23 18.66
N GLU A 356 12.44 6.47 18.38
CA GLU A 356 13.04 7.81 18.25
C GLU A 356 13.39 8.17 16.80
N PHE A 357 13.34 9.47 16.51
CA PHE A 357 13.69 10.07 15.22
C PHE A 357 14.75 11.15 15.43
N CYS A 358 15.50 11.47 14.39
CA CYS A 358 16.47 12.55 14.43
C CYS A 358 15.77 13.91 14.55
N ASP A 359 16.14 14.70 15.56
CA ASP A 359 15.57 16.03 15.81
C ASP A 359 15.80 17.03 14.66
N ASP A 360 16.86 16.85 13.88
CA ASP A 360 17.25 17.80 12.82
C ASP A 360 16.51 17.55 11.50
N CYS A 361 16.34 16.29 11.10
CA CYS A 361 15.80 15.90 9.79
C CYS A 361 14.50 15.08 9.84
N GLY A 362 14.09 14.62 11.02
CA GLY A 362 12.89 13.79 11.21
C GLY A 362 13.02 12.34 10.74
N MET A 363 14.20 11.90 10.29
CA MET A 363 14.41 10.53 9.81
C MET A 363 14.55 9.53 10.98
N PRO A 364 14.16 8.26 10.79
CA PRO A 364 14.39 7.21 11.78
C PRO A 364 15.88 7.08 12.14
N LEU A 365 16.18 6.82 13.42
CA LEU A 365 17.51 6.41 13.87
C LEU A 365 17.65 4.89 13.82
N TYR A 366 18.85 4.38 13.56
CA TYR A 366 19.09 2.96 13.30
C TYR A 366 20.12 2.37 14.26
N PRO A 367 20.00 1.07 14.62
CA PRO A 367 20.93 0.43 15.52
C PRO A 367 22.32 0.27 14.86
N ASN A 368 23.37 0.55 15.61
CA ASN A 368 24.75 0.15 15.29
C ASN A 368 25.16 -1.11 16.08
N LYS A 369 26.37 -1.64 15.82
CA LYS A 369 26.79 -2.90 16.43
C LYS A 369 27.13 -2.78 17.93
N GLU A 370 27.30 -1.55 18.42
CA GLU A 370 27.50 -1.21 19.83
C GLU A 370 26.18 -1.22 20.62
N GLY A 371 25.03 -1.28 19.93
CA GLY A 371 23.72 -1.19 20.56
C GLY A 371 23.24 0.25 20.81
N GLU A 372 23.76 1.20 20.04
CA GLU A 372 23.32 2.60 20.05
C GLU A 372 22.46 2.89 18.81
N VAL A 373 21.61 3.91 18.90
CA VAL A 373 20.83 4.41 17.76
C VAL A 373 21.55 5.60 17.14
N VAL A 374 21.79 5.53 15.84
CA VAL A 374 22.59 6.51 15.10
C VAL A 374 21.87 6.98 13.85
N HIS A 375 22.17 8.20 13.44
CA HIS A 375 21.77 8.70 12.12
C HIS A 375 22.71 8.09 11.06
N PRO A 376 22.19 7.46 9.98
CA PRO A 376 23.04 6.92 8.93
C PRO A 376 23.73 8.03 8.14
N GLU A 377 25.01 7.87 7.86
CA GLU A 377 25.80 8.86 7.12
C GLU A 377 26.63 8.16 6.04
N LEU A 378 26.31 8.42 4.77
CA LEU A 378 27.12 7.89 3.66
C LEU A 378 28.52 8.54 3.65
N PRO A 379 29.59 7.81 3.27
CA PRO A 379 30.92 8.39 3.12
C PRO A 379 30.91 9.57 2.15
N GLU A 380 31.54 10.68 2.51
CA GLU A 380 31.68 11.84 1.63
C GLU A 380 32.60 11.54 0.45
N HIS A 381 32.08 10.92 -0.61
CA HIS A 381 32.65 11.01 -1.96
C HIS A 381 31.54 11.04 -3.02
N THR A 382 31.54 12.15 -3.79
CA THR A 382 30.70 12.51 -4.96
C THR A 382 29.23 12.87 -4.70
N SER A 383 29.03 14.15 -4.36
CA SER A 383 27.88 15.02 -4.64
C SER A 383 26.59 14.37 -5.17
N GLU A 384 25.58 14.21 -4.30
CA GLU A 384 24.15 14.34 -4.60
C GLU A 384 23.33 14.26 -3.30
N PRO A 385 22.15 14.91 -3.19
CA PRO A 385 21.40 15.02 -1.94
C PRO A 385 20.86 13.66 -1.48
N ALA A 386 20.89 13.45 -0.16
CA ALA A 386 20.49 12.20 0.51
C ALA A 386 19.07 11.74 0.11
N SER A 387 18.97 10.47 -0.30
CA SER A 387 17.68 9.79 -0.46
C SER A 387 17.12 9.46 0.93
N GLN A 388 15.84 9.71 1.14
CA GLN A 388 15.13 9.32 2.36
C GLN A 388 15.02 7.78 2.40
N THR A 389 15.21 7.20 3.58
CA THR A 389 14.97 5.79 3.90
C THR A 389 13.56 5.62 4.45
N LEU A 390 12.83 4.59 3.99
CA LEU A 390 11.39 4.34 4.26
C LEU A 390 10.95 4.45 5.74
N HIS A 391 9.67 4.85 5.90
CA HIS A 391 8.81 4.68 7.06
C HIS A 391 8.04 3.37 6.98
#